data_AF-A0A6I6NFU1-F1
#
_entry.id   AF-A0A6I6NFU1-F1
#
_cell.length_a   1.000
_cell.length_b   1.000
_cell.length_c   1.000
_cell.angle_alpha   90.00
_cell.angle_beta   90.00
_cell.angle_gamma   90.00
#
_symmetry.space_group_name_H-M   'P 1'
#
loop_
_entity.id
_entity.type
_entity.pdbx_description
1 polymer ?
#
loop_
_entity_poly.entity_id
_entity_poly.type
_entity_poly.pdbx_seq_one_letter_code
_entity_poly.pdbx_strand_id
1 'polypeptide(L)'
;MRGHVIIGDATHTQTDHAERITAQGAHYILAVRGNRKRLRRQPQRLHWREIPLQHRTRDTNHGRREIRGPKACTLEPGQLFPHAVQAIEIKRRRTKRKIGETTAKMVDVSTSLTLARATRPHSHN
;
A
#
# COMPACT_ATOMS: atom_id res chain seq x y z
N MET A 1 7.25 -21.12 -4.53
CA MET A 1 6.28 -20.51 -3.60
C MET A 1 5.02 -20.06 -4.33
N ARG A 2 4.48 -20.90 -5.23
CA ARG A 2 3.38 -20.48 -6.12
C ARG A 2 2.11 -20.20 -5.32
N GLY A 3 1.45 -19.08 -5.62
CA GLY A 3 0.19 -18.69 -4.99
C GLY A 3 0.31 -17.96 -3.66
N HIS A 4 1.52 -17.70 -3.15
CA HIS A 4 1.72 -16.93 -1.92
C HIS A 4 1.84 -15.42 -2.17
N VAL A 5 1.45 -14.63 -1.18
CA VAL A 5 1.63 -13.16 -1.16
C VAL A 5 2.55 -12.81 0.01
N ILE A 6 3.66 -12.13 -0.28
CA ILE A 6 4.62 -11.66 0.70
C ILE A 6 4.34 -10.17 0.99
N ILE A 7 4.09 -9.85 2.25
CA ILE A 7 3.83 -8.48 2.70
C ILE A 7 5.02 -8.00 3.54
N GLY A 8 5.55 -6.82 3.22
CA GLY A 8 6.69 -6.28 3.97
C GLY A 8 6.87 -4.78 3.76
N ASP A 9 7.74 -4.18 4.56
CA ASP A 9 8.27 -2.86 4.26
C ASP A 9 9.58 -2.95 3.47
N ALA A 10 9.74 -2.04 2.51
CA ALA A 10 10.95 -1.95 1.71
C ALA A 10 11.89 -0.91 2.34
N THR A 11 12.52 -1.28 3.46
CA THR A 11 13.43 -0.37 4.17
C THR A 11 14.83 -0.28 3.56
N HIS A 12 15.31 -1.27 2.80
CA HIS A 12 16.55 -1.18 2.02
C HIS A 12 16.49 -2.12 0.80
N THR A 13 16.72 -1.56 -0.40
CA THR A 13 17.08 -2.24 -1.67
C THR A 13 16.39 -3.59 -1.96
N GLN A 14 15.16 -3.56 -2.50
CA GLN A 14 14.34 -4.76 -2.74
C GLN A 14 13.89 -4.97 -4.20
N THR A 15 14.53 -4.32 -5.17
CA THR A 15 14.33 -4.66 -6.59
C THR A 15 14.59 -6.16 -6.81
N ASP A 16 15.73 -6.64 -6.30
CA ASP A 16 16.14 -8.04 -6.36
C ASP A 16 15.22 -8.97 -5.56
N HIS A 17 14.61 -8.47 -4.47
CA HIS A 17 13.61 -9.21 -3.72
C HIS A 17 12.30 -9.35 -4.51
N ALA A 18 11.83 -8.27 -5.13
CA ALA A 18 10.64 -8.33 -5.99
C ALA A 18 10.86 -9.33 -7.13
N GLU A 19 12.01 -9.27 -7.80
CA GLU A 19 12.39 -10.22 -8.86
C GLU A 19 12.47 -11.66 -8.36
N ARG A 20 13.11 -11.90 -7.21
CA ARG A 20 13.22 -13.25 -6.65
C ARG A 20 11.86 -13.82 -6.25
N ILE A 21 10.97 -12.99 -5.69
CA ILE A 21 9.62 -13.39 -5.29
C ILE A 21 8.81 -13.76 -6.54
N THR A 22 8.83 -12.94 -7.58
CA THR A 22 8.07 -13.20 -8.82
C THR A 22 8.65 -14.38 -9.60
N ALA A 23 9.98 -14.52 -9.65
CA ALA A 23 10.64 -15.68 -10.28
C ALA A 23 10.23 -17.02 -9.63
N GLN A 24 9.91 -17.02 -8.33
CA GLN A 24 9.41 -18.19 -7.60
C GLN A 24 7.89 -18.40 -7.71
N GLY A 25 7.21 -17.59 -8.52
CA GLY A 25 5.78 -17.61 -8.77
C GLY A 25 4.93 -17.04 -7.61
N ALA A 26 5.53 -16.27 -6.71
CA ALA A 26 4.85 -15.58 -5.63
C ALA A 26 4.57 -14.11 -5.99
N HIS A 27 3.68 -13.47 -5.24
CA HIS A 27 3.37 -12.04 -5.36
C HIS A 27 3.84 -11.28 -4.13
N TYR A 28 3.95 -9.95 -4.25
CA TYR A 28 4.32 -9.10 -3.13
C TYR A 28 3.37 -7.92 -2.95
N ILE A 29 3.36 -7.40 -1.73
CA ILE A 29 2.80 -6.11 -1.33
C ILE A 29 3.88 -5.42 -0.51
N LEU A 30 4.57 -4.44 -1.10
CA LEU A 30 5.71 -3.78 -0.47
C LEU A 30 5.42 -2.30 -0.21
N ALA A 31 5.58 -1.88 1.04
CA ALA A 31 5.46 -0.49 1.41
C ALA A 31 6.69 0.30 0.92
N VAL A 32 6.45 1.36 0.14
CA VAL A 32 7.47 2.29 -0.35
C VAL A 32 7.86 3.21 0.82
N ARG A 33 9.00 2.95 1.47
CA ARG A 33 9.56 3.87 2.48
C ARG A 33 10.68 4.71 1.87
N GLY A 34 10.75 5.99 2.25
CA GLY A 34 11.42 7.09 1.54
C GLY A 34 12.95 7.09 1.45
N ASN A 35 13.64 5.94 1.40
CA ASN A 35 15.11 5.89 1.37
C ASN A 35 15.73 6.02 -0.05
N ARG A 36 14.92 6.04 -1.13
CA ARG A 36 15.38 6.31 -2.52
C ARG A 36 14.69 7.55 -3.09
N LYS A 37 15.47 8.60 -3.42
CA LYS A 37 14.98 9.87 -3.98
C LYS A 37 14.12 9.67 -5.25
N ARG A 38 14.49 8.74 -6.13
CA ARG A 38 13.77 8.43 -7.38
C ARG A 38 12.42 7.76 -7.12
N LEU A 39 12.35 6.83 -6.16
CA LEU A 39 11.10 6.18 -5.77
C LEU A 39 10.19 7.12 -5.00
N ARG A 40 10.72 8.03 -4.18
CA ARG A 40 9.90 9.04 -3.48
C ARG A 40 9.10 9.94 -4.43
N ARG A 41 9.67 10.26 -5.60
CA ARG A 41 9.04 11.16 -6.57
C ARG A 41 8.00 10.48 -7.47
N GLN A 42 8.02 9.15 -7.57
CA GLN A 42 7.11 8.42 -8.47
C GLN A 42 5.68 8.38 -7.93
N PRO A 43 5.40 8.00 -6.67
CA PRO A 43 4.06 8.10 -6.10
C PRO A 43 3.52 9.52 -6.09
N GLN A 44 4.37 10.54 -5.93
CA GLN A 44 3.95 11.95 -6.00
C GLN A 44 3.46 12.35 -7.41
N ARG A 45 3.87 11.63 -8.45
CA ARG A 45 3.42 11.83 -9.83
C ARG A 45 2.15 11.05 -10.16
N LEU A 46 1.75 10.10 -9.31
CA LEU A 46 0.46 9.45 -9.46
C LEU A 46 -0.59 10.46 -9.01
N HIS A 47 -1.55 10.77 -9.87
CA HIS A 47 -2.57 11.80 -9.68
C HIS A 47 -3.57 11.41 -8.57
N TRP A 48 -3.10 11.17 -7.35
CA TRP A 48 -3.87 10.67 -6.20
C TRP A 48 -5.09 11.51 -5.84
N ARG A 49 -5.11 12.78 -6.23
CA ARG A 49 -6.28 13.65 -6.03
C ARG A 49 -7.46 13.21 -6.90
N GLU A 50 -7.20 12.76 -8.11
CA GLU A 50 -8.20 12.33 -9.10
C GLU A 50 -8.64 10.87 -8.89
N ILE A 51 -7.78 10.04 -8.28
CA ILE A 51 -8.10 8.63 -8.01
C ILE A 51 -9.21 8.54 -6.93
N PRO A 52 -10.31 7.81 -7.17
CA PRO A 52 -11.40 7.67 -6.21
C PRO A 52 -10.98 6.85 -4.98
N LEU A 53 -11.62 7.16 -3.85
CA LEU A 53 -11.47 6.38 -2.62
C LEU A 53 -12.14 5.02 -2.80
N GLN A 54 -11.38 3.93 -2.64
CA GLN A 54 -11.89 2.57 -2.85
C GLN A 54 -12.72 2.08 -1.66
N HIS A 55 -12.27 2.40 -0.45
CA HIS A 55 -12.95 1.99 0.77
C HIS A 55 -12.61 2.95 1.92
N ARG A 56 -13.36 2.85 3.02
CA ARG A 56 -13.08 3.59 4.25
C ARG A 56 -13.33 2.71 5.45
N THR A 57 -12.28 2.33 6.15
CA THR A 57 -12.41 1.63 7.43
C THR A 57 -12.37 2.63 8.57
N ARG A 58 -13.16 2.35 9.61
CA ARG A 58 -13.15 3.09 10.87
C ARG A 58 -13.01 2.08 11.99
N ASP A 59 -12.04 2.32 12.87
CA ASP A 59 -11.80 1.53 14.07
C ASP A 59 -11.73 2.46 15.28
N THR A 60 -12.13 1.98 16.45
CA THR A 60 -12.00 2.69 17.72
C THR A 60 -11.48 1.71 18.77
N ASN A 61 -10.26 1.93 19.22
CA ASN A 61 -9.62 1.06 20.20
C ASN A 61 -8.69 1.84 21.13
N HIS A 62 -8.61 1.44 22.40
CA HIS A 62 -7.74 2.04 23.43
C HIS A 62 -7.79 3.59 23.46
N GLY A 63 -8.99 4.18 23.37
CA GLY A 63 -9.18 5.64 23.38
C GLY A 63 -8.72 6.37 22.11
N ARG A 64 -8.44 5.64 21.03
CA ARG A 64 -8.00 6.18 19.75
C ARG A 64 -9.02 5.81 18.68
N ARG A 65 -9.41 6.79 17.87
CA ARG A 65 -10.20 6.56 16.65
C ARG A 65 -9.25 6.54 15.48
N GLU A 66 -9.34 5.52 14.64
CA GLU A 66 -8.55 5.41 13.43
C GLU A 66 -9.45 5.30 12.20
N ILE A 67 -9.09 6.03 11.15
CA ILE A 67 -9.78 5.99 9.86
C ILE A 67 -8.72 5.72 8.80
N ARG A 68 -8.90 4.68 7.98
CA ARG A 68 -8.04 4.39 6.84
C ARG A 68 -8.84 4.52 5.54
N GLY A 69 -8.25 5.16 4.55
CA GLY A 69 -8.80 5.30 3.22
C GLY A 69 -7.80 4.89 2.16
N PRO A 70 -7.91 3.66 1.59
CA PRO A 70 -7.12 3.26 0.44
C PRO A 70 -7.61 3.88 -0.87
N LYS A 71 -6.66 4.32 -1.69
CA LYS A 71 -6.80 4.59 -3.12
C LYS A 71 -5.86 3.66 -3.88
N ALA A 72 -6.23 3.23 -5.07
CA ALA A 72 -5.39 2.37 -5.90
C ALA A 72 -5.43 2.82 -7.35
N CYS A 73 -4.30 2.71 -8.05
CA CYS A 73 -4.21 2.90 -9.50
C CYS A 73 -3.30 1.84 -10.11
N THR A 74 -3.49 1.62 -11.41
CA THR A 74 -2.57 0.81 -12.22
C THR A 74 -1.26 1.56 -12.44
N LEU A 75 -0.18 0.80 -12.65
CA LEU A 75 1.14 1.31 -12.97
C LEU A 75 1.54 0.88 -14.36
N GLU A 76 2.31 1.73 -15.02
CA GLU A 76 3.03 1.39 -16.23
C GLU A 76 4.21 0.46 -15.90
N PRO A 77 4.61 -0.43 -16.82
CA PRO A 77 5.75 -1.31 -16.63
C PRO A 77 7.02 -0.55 -16.19
N GLY A 78 7.71 -1.08 -15.19
CA GLY A 78 8.96 -0.50 -14.67
C GLY A 78 8.79 0.64 -13.66
N GLN A 79 7.54 1.00 -13.29
CA GLN A 79 7.28 1.94 -12.20
C GLN A 79 7.38 1.28 -10.82
N LEU A 80 7.93 1.99 -9.85
CA LEU A 80 8.15 1.57 -8.45
C LEU A 80 9.06 0.33 -8.26
N PHE A 81 8.59 -0.87 -8.61
CA PHE A 81 9.31 -2.13 -8.43
C PHE A 81 9.13 -3.03 -9.67
N PRO A 82 10.05 -3.97 -9.92
CA PRO A 82 9.90 -4.97 -10.98
C PRO A 82 8.57 -5.72 -10.87
N HIS A 83 7.84 -5.81 -11.97
CA HIS A 83 6.52 -6.45 -12.05
C HIS A 83 5.43 -5.79 -11.18
N ALA A 84 5.65 -4.57 -10.69
CA ALA A 84 4.59 -3.79 -10.08
C ALA A 84 3.53 -3.45 -11.13
N VAL A 85 2.27 -3.77 -10.81
CA VAL A 85 1.12 -3.47 -11.67
C VAL A 85 0.17 -2.48 -11.03
N GLN A 86 0.29 -2.25 -9.72
CA GLN A 86 -0.52 -1.29 -8.98
C GLN A 86 0.27 -0.56 -7.90
N ALA A 87 -0.16 0.67 -7.65
CA ALA A 87 0.18 1.43 -6.45
C ALA A 87 -1.08 1.66 -5.62
N ILE A 88 -0.90 1.66 -4.30
CA ILE A 88 -1.97 1.89 -3.34
C ILE A 88 -1.51 2.98 -2.35
N GLU A 89 -2.24 4.09 -2.29
CA GLU A 89 -2.07 5.12 -1.27
C GLU A 89 -3.03 4.84 -0.12
N ILE A 90 -2.51 4.61 1.08
CA ILE A 90 -3.32 4.45 2.29
C ILE A 90 -3.14 5.68 3.16
N LYS A 91 -4.20 6.50 3.23
CA LYS A 91 -4.28 7.63 4.17
C LYS A 91 -4.88 7.15 5.48
N ARG A 92 -4.10 7.25 6.56
CA ARG A 92 -4.47 6.88 7.92
C ARG A 92 -4.59 8.12 8.79
N ARG A 93 -5.78 8.42 9.30
CA ARG A 93 -6.02 9.46 10.30
C ARG A 93 -6.27 8.83 11.65
N ARG A 94 -5.50 9.23 12.66
CA ARG A 94 -5.59 8.73 14.02
C ARG A 94 -5.89 9.88 14.96
N THR A 95 -7.01 9.80 15.68
CA THR A 95 -7.44 10.80 16.66
C THR A 95 -7.35 10.22 18.06
N LYS A 96 -6.59 10.85 18.96
CA LYS A 96 -6.59 10.54 20.40
C LYS A 96 -7.84 11.17 21.01
N ARG A 97 -8.82 10.37 21.41
CA ARG A 97 -10.14 10.90 21.82
C ARG A 97 -10.10 11.75 23.07
N LYS A 98 -9.21 11.45 24.02
CA LYS A 98 -9.08 12.19 25.29
C LYS A 98 -8.61 13.63 25.09
N ILE A 99 -7.80 13.89 24.06
CA ILE A 99 -7.16 15.20 23.84
C ILE A 99 -7.49 15.81 22.47
N GLY A 100 -8.34 15.17 21.66
CA GLY A 100 -8.73 15.64 20.33
C GLY A 100 -7.64 15.59 19.24
N GLU A 101 -6.38 15.37 19.61
CA GLU A 101 -5.23 15.41 18.70
C GLU A 101 -5.36 14.39 17.56
N THR A 102 -5.20 14.87 16.31
CA THR A 102 -5.29 14.03 15.10
C THR A 102 -3.97 14.02 14.33
N THR A 103 -3.44 12.83 14.05
CA THR A 103 -2.26 12.61 13.22
C THR A 103 -2.64 11.92 11.92
N ALA A 104 -2.15 12.41 10.77
CA ALA A 104 -2.28 11.74 9.48
C ALA A 104 -0.96 11.09 9.05
N LYS A 105 -1.02 9.86 8.52
CA LYS A 105 0.10 9.20 7.85
C LYS A 105 -0.35 8.68 6.48
N MET A 106 0.54 8.74 5.52
CA MET A 106 0.37 8.20 4.18
C MET A 106 1.37 7.09 3.98
N VAL A 107 0.92 5.96 3.45
CA VAL A 107 1.78 4.84 3.07
C VAL A 107 1.44 4.48 1.64
N ASP A 108 2.46 4.53 0.77
CA ASP A 108 2.35 4.04 -0.59
C ASP A 108 2.81 2.58 -0.63
N VAL A 109 2.05 1.74 -1.30
CA VAL A 109 2.29 0.31 -1.40
C VAL A 109 2.29 -0.09 -2.86
N SER A 110 3.21 -0.94 -3.26
CA SER A 110 3.28 -1.48 -4.62
C SER A 110 3.01 -2.98 -4.61
N THR A 111 2.30 -3.48 -5.62
CA THR A 111 1.99 -4.91 -5.73
C THR A 111 2.10 -5.43 -7.16
N SER A 112 2.46 -6.71 -7.27
CA SER A 112 2.43 -7.50 -8.50
C SER A 112 1.10 -8.25 -8.73
N LEU A 113 0.09 -8.00 -7.89
CA LEU A 113 -1.27 -8.54 -8.06
C LEU A 113 -2.12 -7.63 -8.96
N THR A 114 -2.79 -8.21 -9.96
CA THR A 114 -3.79 -7.52 -10.78
C THR A 114 -5.11 -7.34 -10.02
N LEU A 115 -5.86 -6.28 -10.38
CA LEU A 115 -7.11 -5.85 -9.72
C LEU A 115 -8.14 -6.99 -9.56
N ALA A 116 -8.15 -7.97 -10.48
CA ALA A 116 -9.08 -9.09 -10.51
C ALA A 116 -8.93 -10.11 -9.38
N ARG A 117 -7.91 -9.99 -8.50
CA ARG A 117 -7.64 -10.96 -7.42
C ARG A 117 -7.80 -10.42 -6.00
N ALA A 118 -8.22 -9.16 -5.83
CA ALA A 118 -8.52 -8.61 -4.51
C ALA A 118 -9.95 -8.95 -4.09
N THR A 119 -10.20 -10.21 -3.71
CA THR A 119 -11.48 -10.61 -3.12
C THR A 119 -11.65 -9.97 -1.73
N ARG A 120 -12.88 -9.53 -1.41
CA ARG A 120 -13.25 -8.92 -0.13
C ARG A 120 -12.73 -9.77 1.05
N PRO A 121 -12.12 -9.18 2.10
CA PRO A 121 -11.88 -9.92 3.33
C PRO A 121 -13.25 -10.26 3.95
N HIS A 122 -13.47 -11.55 4.22
CA HIS A 122 -14.62 -12.01 4.99
C HIS A 122 -14.60 -11.36 6.38
N SER A 123 -15.59 -10.53 6.66
CA SER A 123 -15.89 -10.06 8.01
C SER A 123 -16.27 -11.27 8.86
N HIS A 124 -15.41 -11.67 9.80
CA HIS A 124 -15.88 -12.48 10.93
C HIS A 124 -16.48 -11.53 11.96
N ASN A 125 -17.72 -11.86 12.32
CA ASN A 125 -18.52 -11.26 13.38
C ASN A 125 -17.89 -11.56 14.75
#